data_AF-A0A9D6T4Z3-F1
#
_entry.id   AF-A0A9D6T4Z3-F1
#
_cell.length_a   1.000
_cell.length_b   1.000
_cell.length_c   1.000
_cell.angle_alpha   90.00
_cell.angle_beta   90.00
_cell.angle_gamma   90.00
#
_symmetry.space_group_name_H-M   'P 1'
#
loop_
_entity.id
_entity.type
_entity.pdbx_description
1 polymer ?
#
loop_
_entity_poly.entity_id
_entity_poly.type
_entity_poly.pdbx_seq_one_letter_code
_entity_poly.pdbx_strand_id
1 'polypeptide(L)'
;MQRIENPIPTALTLLGVVPKSGERPTERDLRMRLKRARAYRKETADMLLPIEKPAALRALDFQIAALEGGSLGFQRVPFDKLREVLGWRNPDGFPTLAPFSVESEEFAFASSPNAWPEETVTPALPAPIRGCYDDVFKKLRERRARRNVKVRASVTFTGVIPEDVRRTIASAQRAFKDIRVLAEVDRWQLEETELPALRTDPLVIGYDGQEFWLLAAFDITPLEDAVRQICLGKEPTAS
;
A
#
# COMPACT_ATOMS: atom_id res chain seq x y z
N MET A 1 -15.54 3.30 26.75
CA MET A 1 -14.72 4.18 25.88
C MET A 1 -15.38 4.20 24.52
N GLN A 2 -15.91 5.34 24.09
CA GLN A 2 -16.43 5.50 22.73
C GLN A 2 -15.23 5.55 21.77
N ARG A 3 -15.20 4.68 20.75
CA ARG A 3 -14.22 4.79 19.65
C ARG A 3 -14.52 6.12 18.95
N ILE A 4 -13.54 7.02 18.91
CA ILE A 4 -13.56 8.16 18.00
C ILE A 4 -13.40 7.54 16.62
N GLU A 5 -14.48 7.39 15.87
CA GLU A 5 -14.42 7.02 14.46
C GLU A 5 -13.56 8.09 13.76
N ASN A 6 -12.48 7.65 13.13
CA ASN A 6 -11.57 8.55 12.43
C ASN A 6 -12.37 9.14 11.25
N PRO A 7 -12.58 10.47 11.15
CA PRO A 7 -13.47 11.04 10.12
C PRO A 7 -12.85 11.06 8.71
N ILE A 8 -11.60 10.61 8.58
CA ILE A 8 -10.80 10.70 7.35
C ILE A 8 -11.20 9.67 6.28
N PRO A 9 -11.47 8.39 6.59
CA PRO A 9 -11.80 7.39 5.57
C PRO A 9 -13.16 7.65 4.90
N THR A 10 -14.17 8.06 5.67
CA THR A 10 -15.55 8.32 5.16
C THR A 10 -15.64 9.52 4.21
N ALA A 11 -14.72 10.48 4.32
CA ALA A 11 -14.65 11.63 3.42
C ALA A 11 -14.25 11.25 1.98
N LEU A 12 -13.46 10.18 1.83
CA LEU A 12 -12.89 9.73 0.55
C LEU A 12 -13.96 9.12 -0.36
N THR A 13 -14.96 8.46 0.21
CA THR A 13 -16.09 7.85 -0.50
C THR A 13 -17.12 8.90 -0.94
N LEU A 14 -17.33 9.95 -0.13
CA LEU A 14 -18.35 11.00 -0.37
C LEU A 14 -18.04 11.92 -1.57
N LEU A 15 -16.77 12.06 -1.96
CA LEU A 15 -16.37 12.87 -3.11
C LEU A 15 -16.57 12.18 -4.47
N GLY A 16 -16.96 10.90 -4.50
CA GLY A 16 -17.23 10.16 -5.74
C GLY A 16 -16.00 10.07 -6.66
N VAL A 17 -14.80 9.99 -6.08
CA VAL A 17 -13.50 10.02 -6.77
C VAL A 17 -13.29 8.75 -7.60
N VAL A 18 -13.90 7.64 -7.21
CA VAL A 18 -13.84 6.39 -7.97
C VAL A 18 -14.94 6.40 -9.03
N PRO A 19 -14.63 6.47 -10.34
CA PRO A 19 -15.63 6.34 -11.39
C PRO A 19 -16.35 4.99 -11.25
N LYS A 20 -17.67 4.98 -11.51
CA LYS A 20 -18.37 3.71 -11.77
C LYS A 20 -17.69 3.04 -12.95
N SER A 21 -17.38 1.76 -12.80
CA SER A 21 -16.34 1.03 -13.54
C SER A 21 -16.39 1.17 -15.06
N GLY A 22 -15.22 1.45 -15.67
CA GLY A 22 -14.91 1.19 -17.07
C GLY A 22 -14.82 2.42 -17.99
N GLU A 23 -15.50 3.51 -17.65
CA GLU A 23 -15.47 4.74 -18.46
C GLU A 23 -14.39 5.70 -17.96
N ARG A 24 -13.58 6.22 -18.89
CA ARG A 24 -12.68 7.33 -18.58
C ARG A 24 -13.55 8.54 -18.22
N PRO A 25 -13.35 9.17 -17.04
CA PRO A 25 -14.14 10.33 -16.65
C PRO A 25 -13.99 11.41 -17.71
N THR A 26 -15.13 12.01 -18.11
CA THR A 26 -15.09 13.11 -19.09
C THR A 26 -14.44 14.33 -18.46
N GLU A 27 -13.95 15.27 -19.28
CA GLU A 27 -13.41 16.53 -18.77
C GLU A 27 -14.44 17.29 -17.90
N ARG A 28 -15.73 17.17 -18.25
CA ARG A 28 -16.84 17.70 -17.46
C ARG A 28 -16.92 17.06 -16.07
N ASP A 29 -16.72 15.75 -15.97
CA ASP A 29 -16.72 15.03 -14.69
C ASP A 29 -15.53 15.43 -13.82
N LEU A 30 -14.34 15.55 -14.42
CA LEU A 30 -13.14 16.03 -13.73
C LEU A 30 -13.34 17.45 -13.19
N ARG A 31 -13.89 18.38 -13.99
CA ARG A 31 -14.23 19.74 -13.54
C ARG A 31 -15.24 19.75 -12.40
N MET A 32 -16.27 18.92 -12.47
CA MET A 32 -17.27 18.80 -11.40
C MET A 32 -16.65 18.26 -10.10
N ARG A 33 -15.80 17.23 -10.20
CA ARG A 33 -15.08 16.65 -9.06
C ARG A 33 -14.14 17.66 -8.42
N LEU A 34 -13.36 18.38 -9.23
CA LEU A 34 -12.47 19.44 -8.75
C LEU A 34 -13.23 20.53 -7.99
N LYS A 35 -14.39 20.97 -8.53
CA LYS A 35 -15.24 21.95 -7.86
C LYS A 35 -15.73 21.45 -6.50
N ARG A 36 -16.15 20.18 -6.40
CA ARG A 36 -16.61 19.56 -5.14
C ARG A 36 -15.47 19.42 -4.13
N ALA A 37 -14.30 18.93 -4.56
CA ALA A 37 -13.14 18.77 -3.69
C ALA A 37 -12.69 20.10 -3.08
N ARG A 38 -12.66 21.19 -3.86
CA ARG A 38 -12.35 22.54 -3.36
C ARG A 38 -13.37 23.06 -2.36
N ALA A 39 -14.67 22.81 -2.60
CA ALA A 39 -15.73 23.19 -1.66
C ALA A 39 -15.60 22.41 -0.35
N TYR A 40 -15.39 21.10 -0.43
CA TYR A 40 -15.22 20.22 0.72
C TYR A 40 -13.97 20.57 1.54
N ARG A 41 -12.85 20.89 0.90
CA ARG A 41 -11.65 21.40 1.58
C ARG A 41 -11.94 22.64 2.41
N LYS A 42 -12.70 23.59 1.86
CA LYS A 42 -13.07 24.82 2.56
C LYS A 42 -13.90 24.49 3.80
N GLU A 43 -14.93 23.66 3.66
CA GLU A 43 -15.79 23.22 4.76
C GLU A 43 -15.02 22.45 5.84
N THR A 44 -14.16 21.51 5.43
CA THR A 44 -13.32 20.71 6.34
C THR A 44 -12.33 21.58 7.13
N ALA A 45 -11.77 22.62 6.50
CA ALA A 45 -10.88 23.56 7.17
C ALA A 45 -11.58 24.31 8.32
N ASP A 46 -12.89 24.52 8.21
CA ASP A 46 -13.69 25.20 9.23
C ASP A 46 -14.11 24.24 10.37
N MET A 47 -14.28 22.95 10.08
CA MET A 47 -14.78 21.95 11.03
C MET A 47 -13.69 21.25 11.88
N LEU A 48 -12.47 21.10 11.37
CA LEU A 48 -11.42 20.33 12.06
C LEU A 48 -10.79 21.06 13.25
N LEU A 49 -10.31 20.28 14.22
CA LEU A 49 -9.50 20.83 15.32
C LEU A 49 -8.11 21.27 14.81
N PRO A 50 -7.46 22.27 15.44
CA PRO A 50 -6.15 22.76 15.00
C PRO A 50 -5.07 21.67 14.83
N ILE A 51 -5.12 20.61 15.64
CA ILE A 51 -4.15 19.50 15.58
C ILE A 51 -4.36 18.58 14.37
N GLU A 52 -5.59 18.47 13.87
CA GLU A 52 -5.97 17.61 12.74
C GLU A 52 -5.83 18.32 11.40
N LYS A 53 -6.04 19.66 11.40
CA LYS A 53 -6.01 20.50 10.20
C LYS A 53 -4.78 20.27 9.30
N PRO A 54 -3.53 20.20 9.80
CA PRO A 54 -2.37 20.09 8.92
C PRO A 54 -2.36 18.81 8.10
N ALA A 55 -2.69 17.66 8.70
CA ALA A 55 -2.67 16.37 8.00
C ALA A 55 -3.83 16.26 7.01
N ALA A 56 -5.05 16.58 7.45
CA ALA A 56 -6.25 16.46 6.63
C ALA A 56 -6.26 17.46 5.46
N LEU A 57 -5.86 18.72 5.68
CA LEU A 57 -5.80 19.71 4.61
C LEU A 57 -4.70 19.37 3.59
N ARG A 58 -3.56 18.83 4.02
CA ARG A 58 -2.53 18.32 3.09
C ARG A 58 -3.06 17.18 2.22
N ALA A 59 -3.83 16.25 2.78
CA ALA A 59 -4.44 15.18 2.00
C ALA A 59 -5.44 15.72 0.96
N LEU A 60 -6.27 16.71 1.33
CA LEU A 60 -7.23 17.33 0.41
C LEU A 60 -6.57 18.20 -0.67
N ASP A 61 -5.56 19.00 -0.30
CA ASP A 61 -4.73 19.76 -1.25
C ASP A 61 -4.08 18.83 -2.26
N PHE A 62 -3.61 17.68 -1.77
CA PHE A 62 -3.00 16.66 -2.61
C PHE A 62 -4.00 16.10 -3.64
N GLN A 63 -5.23 15.80 -3.25
CA GLN A 63 -6.27 15.31 -4.17
C GLN A 63 -6.72 16.35 -5.19
N ILE A 64 -6.83 17.62 -4.79
CA ILE A 64 -7.16 18.72 -5.69
C ILE A 64 -6.10 18.82 -6.78
N ALA A 65 -4.82 18.74 -6.42
CA ALA A 65 -3.73 18.75 -7.39
C ALA A 65 -3.78 17.55 -8.36
N ALA A 66 -4.15 16.36 -7.88
CA ALA A 66 -4.32 15.19 -8.75
C ALA A 66 -5.47 15.37 -9.77
N LEU A 67 -6.60 15.93 -9.34
CA LEU A 67 -7.74 16.25 -10.21
C LEU A 67 -7.41 17.35 -11.23
N GLU A 68 -6.63 18.35 -10.84
CA GLU A 68 -6.16 19.43 -11.73
C GLU A 68 -5.22 18.93 -12.83
N GLY A 69 -4.42 17.89 -12.54
CA GLY A 69 -3.49 17.29 -13.49
C GLY A 69 -4.12 16.40 -14.56
N GLY A 70 -5.43 16.12 -14.50
CA GLY A 70 -6.13 15.27 -15.48
C GLY A 70 -5.66 13.80 -15.55
N SER A 71 -4.76 13.40 -14.66
CA SER A 71 -4.31 12.01 -14.52
C SER A 71 -5.31 11.24 -13.69
N LEU A 72 -5.53 9.96 -14.03
CA LEU A 72 -6.36 9.02 -13.27
C LEU A 72 -5.79 8.81 -11.86
N GLY A 73 -5.97 9.77 -10.95
CA GLY A 73 -5.78 9.63 -9.49
C GLY A 73 -4.41 9.19 -8.98
N PHE A 74 -3.45 8.83 -9.85
CA PHE A 74 -2.17 8.29 -9.46
C PHE A 74 -1.28 9.41 -8.94
N GLN A 75 -0.86 9.26 -7.69
CA GLN A 75 0.00 10.22 -7.04
C GLN A 75 1.45 9.84 -7.27
N ARG A 76 2.23 10.71 -7.92
CA ARG A 76 3.67 10.53 -7.92
C ARG A 76 4.21 10.66 -6.50
N VAL A 77 4.93 9.64 -6.03
CA VAL A 77 5.63 9.66 -4.75
C VAL A 77 7.12 9.44 -5.01
N PRO A 78 7.97 10.47 -4.81
CA PRO A 78 9.41 10.26 -4.83
C PRO A 78 9.80 9.16 -3.84
N PHE A 79 10.59 8.19 -4.30
CA PHE A 79 10.89 7.00 -3.51
C PHE A 79 11.54 7.32 -2.15
N ASP A 80 12.43 8.32 -2.10
CA ASP A 80 13.05 8.75 -0.85
C ASP A 80 12.04 9.25 0.18
N LYS A 81 10.99 9.96 -0.27
CA LYS A 81 9.90 10.41 0.61
C LYS A 81 9.04 9.24 1.06
N LEU A 82 8.75 8.29 0.18
CA LEU A 82 8.03 7.07 0.54
C LEU A 82 8.77 6.31 1.65
N ARG A 83 10.10 6.17 1.51
CA ARG A 83 10.97 5.50 2.48
C ARG A 83 10.97 6.21 3.83
N GLU A 84 11.05 7.54 3.84
CA GLU A 84 11.03 8.36 5.06
C GLU A 84 9.68 8.26 5.79
N VAL A 85 8.58 8.46 5.07
CA VAL A 85 7.23 8.52 5.64
C VAL A 85 6.80 7.16 6.20
N LEU A 86 7.08 6.07 5.49
CA LEU A 86 6.65 4.74 5.91
C LEU A 86 7.57 4.10 6.97
N GLY A 87 8.67 4.78 7.34
CA GLY A 87 9.56 4.30 8.39
C GLY A 87 10.07 2.88 8.13
N TRP A 88 10.83 2.69 7.04
CA TRP A 88 11.23 1.39 6.46
C TRP A 88 11.94 0.39 7.40
N ARG A 89 12.28 0.78 8.63
CA ARG A 89 13.02 -0.01 9.62
C ARG A 89 12.39 0.12 10.99
N ASN A 90 12.34 -1.01 11.70
CA ASN A 90 12.03 -1.03 13.12
C ASN A 90 13.31 -0.76 13.96
N PRO A 91 13.20 -0.57 15.29
CA PRO A 91 14.37 -0.34 16.16
C PRO A 91 15.44 -1.43 16.10
N ASP A 92 15.06 -2.68 15.78
CA ASP A 92 15.98 -3.82 15.61
C ASP A 92 16.66 -3.84 14.22
N GLY A 93 16.31 -2.88 13.35
CA GLY A 93 16.80 -2.76 11.99
C GLY A 93 16.31 -3.85 11.05
N PHE A 94 15.13 -4.42 11.31
CA PHE A 94 14.37 -5.23 10.37
C PHE A 94 13.41 -4.37 9.55
N PRO A 95 13.06 -4.78 8.32
CA PRO A 95 12.09 -4.05 7.52
C PRO A 95 10.72 -4.05 8.20
N THR A 96 10.05 -2.91 8.20
CA THR A 96 8.66 -2.77 8.66
C THR A 96 7.66 -3.04 7.56
N LEU A 97 8.09 -3.07 6.30
CA LEU A 97 7.22 -3.22 5.14
C LEU A 97 7.55 -4.50 4.38
N ALA A 98 6.54 -5.09 3.76
CA ALA A 98 6.66 -6.18 2.81
C ALA A 98 6.01 -5.79 1.46
N PRO A 99 6.80 -5.78 0.37
CA PRO A 99 6.32 -5.53 -0.98
C PRO A 99 5.82 -6.82 -1.65
N PHE A 100 4.53 -7.08 -1.56
CA PHE A 100 3.87 -8.19 -2.23
C PHE A 100 3.68 -7.91 -3.71
N SER A 101 3.80 -8.94 -4.54
CA SER A 101 3.35 -8.89 -5.94
C SER A 101 1.84 -9.07 -5.96
N VAL A 102 1.16 -8.44 -6.91
CA VAL A 102 -0.27 -8.71 -7.16
C VAL A 102 -0.53 -10.15 -7.61
N GLU A 103 0.53 -10.90 -7.97
CA GLU A 103 0.48 -12.30 -8.40
C GLU A 103 0.96 -13.29 -7.33
N SER A 104 1.51 -12.82 -6.21
CA SER A 104 2.09 -13.67 -5.16
C SER A 104 1.73 -13.16 -3.78
N GLU A 105 1.04 -14.00 -3.02
CA GLU A 105 0.67 -13.74 -1.62
C GLU A 105 1.87 -13.81 -0.68
N GLU A 106 2.94 -14.51 -1.07
CA GLU A 106 4.16 -14.59 -0.28
C GLU A 106 5.16 -13.50 -0.68
N PHE A 107 5.73 -12.84 0.33
CA PHE A 107 6.98 -12.12 0.21
C PHE A 107 8.04 -12.76 1.12
N ALA A 108 9.16 -13.16 0.54
CA ALA A 108 10.22 -13.85 1.24
C ALA A 108 11.60 -13.44 0.75
N PHE A 109 12.55 -13.49 1.66
CA PHE A 109 13.97 -13.48 1.36
C PHE A 109 14.67 -14.66 2.02
N ALA A 110 15.57 -15.29 1.30
CA ALA A 110 16.32 -16.44 1.79
C ALA A 110 17.80 -16.33 1.42
N SER A 111 18.66 -16.85 2.28
CA SER A 111 20.06 -17.13 1.95
C SER A 111 20.39 -18.60 2.21
N SER A 112 21.06 -19.25 1.26
CA SER A 112 21.28 -20.70 1.28
C SER A 112 22.71 -21.11 0.92
N PRO A 113 23.35 -21.98 1.73
CA PRO A 113 24.49 -22.85 1.44
C PRO A 113 25.02 -22.89 0.02
N ASN A 114 24.08 -23.43 -0.75
CA ASN A 114 24.31 -24.23 -1.93
C ASN A 114 23.47 -23.69 -3.10
N ALA A 115 22.84 -22.52 -2.94
CA ALA A 115 22.05 -21.88 -3.98
C ALA A 115 22.88 -20.83 -4.71
N TRP A 116 22.69 -20.74 -6.02
CA TRP A 116 23.18 -19.65 -6.86
C TRP A 116 21.97 -19.01 -7.55
N PRO A 117 21.67 -17.73 -7.32
CA PRO A 117 22.34 -16.82 -6.39
C PRO A 117 22.18 -17.25 -4.92
N GLU A 118 23.17 -16.89 -4.09
CA GLU A 118 23.19 -17.19 -2.65
C GLU A 118 22.06 -16.53 -1.86
N GLU A 119 21.41 -15.56 -2.47
CA GLU A 119 20.31 -14.78 -1.93
C GLU A 119 19.17 -14.76 -2.94
N THR A 120 17.98 -15.09 -2.48
CA THR A 120 16.77 -15.02 -3.29
C THR A 120 15.76 -14.11 -2.61
N VAL A 121 15.01 -13.38 -3.44
CA VAL A 121 13.88 -12.55 -3.03
C VAL A 121 12.71 -12.95 -3.90
N THR A 122 11.60 -13.28 -3.27
CA THR A 122 10.40 -13.74 -3.95
C THR A 122 9.22 -12.95 -3.43
N PRO A 123 8.46 -12.26 -4.29
CA PRO A 123 8.78 -11.94 -5.69
C PRO A 123 10.04 -11.08 -5.85
N ALA A 124 10.65 -11.11 -7.05
CA ALA A 124 11.76 -10.21 -7.40
C ALA A 124 11.34 -8.74 -7.20
N LEU A 125 12.23 -7.84 -6.77
CA LEU A 125 11.89 -6.45 -6.47
C LEU A 125 12.46 -5.47 -7.49
N PRO A 126 11.77 -4.34 -7.79
CA PRO A 126 12.35 -3.22 -8.50
C PRO A 126 13.64 -2.76 -7.81
N ALA A 127 14.64 -2.36 -8.60
CA ALA A 127 15.96 -1.99 -8.07
C ALA A 127 15.92 -0.95 -6.91
N PRO A 128 15.09 0.11 -6.95
CA PRO A 128 15.02 1.06 -5.84
C PRO A 128 14.52 0.41 -4.52
N ILE A 129 13.47 -0.43 -4.61
CA ILE A 129 12.95 -1.16 -3.44
C ILE A 129 13.97 -2.17 -2.96
N ARG A 130 14.60 -2.92 -3.88
CA ARG A 130 15.61 -3.94 -3.54
C ARG A 130 16.77 -3.36 -2.73
N GLY A 131 17.27 -2.19 -3.12
CA GLY A 131 18.35 -1.50 -2.38
C GLY A 131 17.98 -1.19 -0.93
N CYS A 132 16.70 -1.05 -0.63
CA CYS A 132 16.20 -0.90 0.73
C CYS A 132 16.13 -2.21 1.52
N TYR A 133 16.73 -3.30 1.04
CA TYR A 133 16.88 -4.58 1.75
C TYR A 133 18.34 -5.07 1.77
N ASP A 134 19.30 -4.33 1.21
CA ASP A 134 20.70 -4.75 1.10
C ASP A 134 21.37 -5.05 2.45
N ASP A 135 21.06 -4.26 3.48
CA ASP A 135 21.47 -4.48 4.86
C ASP A 135 20.84 -5.74 5.47
N VAL A 136 19.59 -6.05 5.12
CA VAL A 136 18.90 -7.27 5.55
C VAL A 136 19.58 -8.49 4.93
N PHE A 137 19.86 -8.45 3.62
CA PHE A 137 20.61 -9.49 2.92
C PHE A 137 21.99 -9.71 3.55
N LYS A 138 22.71 -8.62 3.84
CA LYS A 138 23.99 -8.68 4.55
C LYS A 138 23.86 -9.36 5.92
N LYS A 139 22.87 -8.99 6.73
CA LYS A 139 22.62 -9.63 8.04
C LYS A 139 22.29 -11.12 7.91
N LEU A 140 21.53 -11.52 6.89
CA LEU A 140 21.21 -12.93 6.63
C LEU A 140 22.45 -13.72 6.22
N ARG A 141 23.32 -13.15 5.37
CA ARG A 141 24.62 -13.74 5.02
C ARG A 141 25.49 -13.94 6.24
N GLU A 142 25.61 -12.94 7.10
CA GLU A 142 26.40 -13.05 8.33
C GLU A 142 25.85 -14.13 9.27
N ARG A 143 24.53 -14.22 9.42
CA ARG A 143 23.88 -15.28 10.22
C ARG A 143 24.10 -16.66 9.63
N ARG A 144 23.97 -16.80 8.31
CA ARG A 144 24.25 -18.04 7.57
C ARG A 144 25.70 -18.46 7.75
N ALA A 145 26.66 -17.56 7.54
CA ALA A 145 28.09 -17.86 7.64
C ALA A 145 28.48 -18.40 9.03
N ARG A 146 27.81 -17.95 10.09
CA ARG A 146 28.04 -18.42 11.46
C ARG A 146 27.45 -19.79 11.77
N ARG A 147 26.32 -20.15 11.14
CA ARG A 147 25.54 -21.37 11.48
C ARG A 147 25.61 -22.46 10.42
N ASN A 148 26.06 -22.13 9.21
CA ASN A 148 26.04 -22.98 8.02
C ASN A 148 24.65 -23.61 7.74
N VAL A 149 23.57 -22.86 8.02
CA VAL A 149 22.18 -23.27 7.74
C VAL A 149 21.55 -22.32 6.73
N LYS A 150 20.53 -22.82 6.03
CA LYS A 150 19.61 -21.95 5.29
C LYS A 150 18.92 -21.03 6.28
N VAL A 151 18.74 -19.77 5.92
CA VAL A 151 17.95 -18.82 6.70
C VAL A 151 16.91 -18.23 5.76
N ARG A 152 15.64 -18.43 6.08
CA ARG A 152 14.51 -17.82 5.37
C ARG A 152 13.76 -16.87 6.31
N ALA A 153 13.40 -15.72 5.78
CA ALA A 153 12.39 -14.87 6.38
C ALA A 153 11.28 -14.58 5.38
N SER A 154 10.05 -14.87 5.79
CA SER A 154 8.87 -14.79 4.94
C SER A 154 7.70 -14.16 5.68
N VAL A 155 6.79 -13.61 4.89
CA VAL A 155 5.48 -13.13 5.30
C VAL A 155 4.48 -13.44 4.20
N THR A 156 3.26 -13.75 4.60
CA THR A 156 2.15 -14.04 3.68
C THR A 156 1.08 -12.98 3.86
N PHE A 157 0.59 -12.45 2.76
CA PHE A 157 -0.55 -11.54 2.73
C PHE A 157 -1.85 -12.33 2.87
N THR A 158 -2.56 -12.14 3.97
CA THR A 158 -3.80 -12.88 4.27
C THR A 158 -5.08 -12.06 4.05
N GLY A 159 -4.96 -10.87 3.45
CA GLY A 159 -6.06 -9.93 3.27
C GLY A 159 -6.83 -10.11 1.95
N VAL A 160 -8.10 -9.71 1.92
CA VAL A 160 -8.85 -9.57 0.66
C VAL A 160 -8.65 -8.16 0.12
N ILE A 161 -8.20 -8.04 -1.13
CA ILE A 161 -8.13 -6.76 -1.83
C ILE A 161 -9.55 -6.37 -2.28
N PRO A 162 -10.07 -5.18 -1.89
CA PRO A 162 -11.37 -4.69 -2.31
C PRO A 162 -11.53 -4.64 -3.84
N GLU A 163 -12.77 -4.83 -4.32
CA GLU A 163 -13.06 -4.95 -5.76
C GLU A 163 -12.71 -3.69 -6.56
N ASP A 164 -12.95 -2.51 -6.00
CA ASP A 164 -12.59 -1.22 -6.57
C ASP A 164 -11.06 -1.04 -6.69
N VAL A 165 -10.31 -1.51 -5.69
CA VAL A 165 -8.84 -1.55 -5.72
C VAL A 165 -8.33 -2.53 -6.78
N ARG A 166 -8.94 -3.72 -6.89
CA ARG A 166 -8.62 -4.70 -7.96
C ARG A 166 -8.83 -4.12 -9.35
N ARG A 167 -9.95 -3.41 -9.56
CA ARG A 167 -10.23 -2.71 -10.84
C ARG A 167 -9.19 -1.62 -11.11
N THR A 168 -8.78 -0.89 -10.08
CA THR A 168 -7.72 0.12 -10.19
C THR A 168 -6.40 -0.51 -10.64
N ILE A 169 -5.97 -1.59 -9.98
CA ILE A 169 -4.77 -2.38 -10.35
C ILE A 169 -4.87 -2.84 -11.81
N ALA A 170 -5.98 -3.47 -12.20
CA ALA A 170 -6.17 -3.98 -13.56
C ALA A 170 -6.09 -2.87 -14.62
N SER A 171 -6.63 -1.68 -14.33
CA SER A 171 -6.56 -0.54 -15.23
C SER A 171 -5.15 0.05 -15.34
N ALA A 172 -4.38 -0.01 -14.26
CA ALA A 172 -3.03 0.53 -14.15
C ALA A 172 -1.95 -0.40 -14.74
N GLN A 173 -2.23 -1.69 -14.86
CA GLN A 173 -1.26 -2.73 -15.24
C GLN A 173 -0.57 -2.49 -16.59
N ARG A 174 -1.20 -1.75 -17.52
CA ARG A 174 -0.58 -1.38 -18.80
C ARG A 174 0.35 -0.16 -18.73
N ALA A 175 0.22 0.67 -17.71
CA ALA A 175 0.98 1.91 -17.56
C ALA A 175 2.25 1.72 -16.72
N PHE A 176 2.29 0.69 -15.87
CA PHE A 176 3.41 0.42 -14.97
C PHE A 176 4.14 -0.87 -15.35
N LYS A 177 5.46 -0.88 -15.17
CA LYS A 177 6.27 -2.08 -15.35
C LYS A 177 6.05 -3.08 -14.22
N ASP A 178 5.72 -2.59 -13.04
CA ASP A 178 5.48 -3.41 -11.86
C ASP A 178 4.44 -2.74 -10.95
N ILE A 179 3.58 -3.54 -10.32
CA ILE A 179 2.60 -3.07 -9.33
C ILE A 179 2.75 -3.94 -8.08
N ARG A 180 2.85 -3.29 -6.93
CA ARG A 180 3.07 -3.94 -5.64
C ARG A 180 2.08 -3.49 -4.60
N VAL A 181 1.76 -4.38 -3.69
CA VAL A 181 1.06 -4.06 -2.44
C VAL A 181 2.12 -3.97 -1.35
N LEU A 182 2.29 -2.78 -0.77
CA LEU A 182 3.09 -2.58 0.44
C LEU A 182 2.19 -2.76 1.64
N ALA A 183 2.48 -3.72 2.50
CA ALA A 183 1.84 -3.83 3.81
C ALA A 183 2.90 -3.76 4.90
N GLU A 184 2.56 -3.17 6.05
CA GLU A 184 3.42 -3.20 7.22
C GLU A 184 3.29 -4.53 7.98
N VAL A 185 4.45 -4.99 8.45
CA VAL A 185 4.67 -6.31 9.01
C VAL A 185 5.04 -6.15 10.48
N ASP A 186 4.25 -6.77 11.36
CA ASP A 186 4.53 -6.74 12.80
C ASP A 186 5.80 -7.51 13.13
N ARG A 187 5.93 -8.71 12.54
CA ARG A 187 7.01 -9.64 12.82
C ARG A 187 7.38 -10.41 11.56
N TRP A 188 8.67 -10.63 11.35
CA TRP A 188 9.14 -11.54 10.31
C TRP A 188 9.19 -12.97 10.85
N GLN A 189 8.72 -13.93 10.07
CA GLN A 189 8.90 -15.34 10.40
C GLN A 189 10.34 -15.74 10.12
N LEU A 190 11.13 -15.93 11.16
CA LEU A 190 12.46 -16.53 11.07
C LEU A 190 12.33 -18.03 11.38
N GLU A 191 11.79 -18.77 10.43
CA GLU A 191 11.53 -20.23 10.44
C GLU A 191 10.52 -20.73 11.50
N GLU A 192 9.34 -21.12 10.98
CA GLU A 192 8.26 -21.98 11.51
C GLU A 192 7.85 -21.83 12.98
N THR A 193 7.06 -20.80 13.28
CA THR A 193 5.72 -20.96 13.89
C THR A 193 5.06 -19.59 13.98
N GLU A 194 3.82 -19.51 13.50
CA GLU A 194 2.90 -18.36 13.51
C GLU A 194 2.99 -17.38 12.34
N LEU A 195 1.84 -17.21 11.66
CA LEU A 195 1.58 -16.19 10.64
C LEU A 195 1.61 -14.81 11.30
N PRO A 196 2.51 -13.90 10.89
CA PRO A 196 2.52 -12.57 11.44
C PRO A 196 1.26 -11.84 10.99
N ALA A 197 0.62 -11.16 11.94
CA ALA A 197 -0.48 -10.28 11.62
C ALA A 197 0.06 -9.05 10.88
N LEU A 198 -0.62 -8.66 9.81
CA LEU A 198 -0.44 -7.36 9.17
C LEU A 198 -1.23 -6.32 9.96
N ARG A 199 -0.64 -5.16 10.22
CA ARG A 199 -1.22 -4.17 11.16
C ARG A 199 -2.01 -3.05 10.53
N THR A 200 -1.81 -2.81 9.24
CA THR A 200 -2.10 -1.50 8.64
C THR A 200 -2.60 -1.59 7.20
N ASP A 201 -3.22 -0.48 6.78
CA ASP A 201 -3.87 -0.24 5.50
C ASP A 201 -2.86 -0.38 4.34
N PRO A 202 -2.92 -1.45 3.54
CA PRO A 202 -1.93 -1.68 2.51
C PRO A 202 -2.01 -0.61 1.42
N LEU A 203 -0.84 -0.28 0.89
CA LEU A 203 -0.68 0.70 -0.17
C LEU A 203 -0.39 -0.03 -1.47
N VAL A 204 -1.17 0.25 -2.51
CA VAL A 204 -0.88 -0.20 -3.87
C VAL A 204 0.01 0.83 -4.53
N ILE A 205 1.22 0.43 -4.92
CA ILE A 205 2.17 1.27 -5.64
C ILE A 205 2.44 0.72 -7.04
N GLY A 206 2.57 1.60 -8.02
CA GLY A 206 3.03 1.31 -9.38
C GLY A 206 4.43 1.84 -9.59
N TYR A 207 5.27 1.09 -10.30
CA TYR A 207 6.60 1.50 -10.74
C TYR A 207 6.64 1.55 -12.26
N ASP A 208 6.87 2.73 -12.83
CA ASP A 208 6.91 2.93 -14.30
C ASP A 208 8.29 2.62 -14.91
N GLY A 209 9.28 2.32 -14.08
CA GLY A 209 10.68 2.15 -14.48
C GLY A 209 11.60 3.30 -14.08
N GLN A 210 11.06 4.40 -13.60
CA GLN A 210 11.79 5.56 -13.09
C GLN A 210 11.26 6.00 -11.73
N GLU A 211 9.94 6.16 -11.58
CA GLU A 211 9.29 6.72 -10.42
C GLU A 211 8.23 5.77 -9.84
N PHE A 212 7.90 5.99 -8.56
CA PHE A 212 6.81 5.29 -7.90
C PHE A 212 5.56 6.16 -7.84
N TRP A 213 4.43 5.49 -7.98
CA TRP A 213 3.13 6.10 -8.00
C TRP A 213 2.23 5.38 -7.00
N LEU A 214 1.59 6.10 -6.09
CA LEU A 214 0.55 5.55 -5.25
C LEU A 214 -0.73 5.41 -6.09
N LEU A 215 -1.21 4.19 -6.21
CA LEU A 215 -2.40 3.83 -6.99
C LEU A 215 -3.65 3.78 -6.13
N ALA A 216 -3.54 3.18 -4.95
CA ALA A 216 -4.63 3.04 -3.99
C ALA A 216 -4.09 2.85 -2.57
N ALA A 217 -4.93 3.14 -1.58
CA ALA A 217 -4.76 2.74 -0.19
C ALA A 217 -6.09 2.09 0.25
N PHE A 218 -6.04 1.05 1.06
CA PHE A 218 -7.23 0.33 1.50
C PHE A 218 -7.02 -0.37 2.83
N ASP A 219 -8.10 -0.67 3.53
CA ASP A 219 -8.04 -1.42 4.78
C ASP A 219 -8.13 -2.93 4.50
N ILE A 220 -7.33 -3.75 5.20
CA ILE A 220 -7.46 -5.21 5.09
C ILE A 220 -8.79 -5.62 5.73
N THR A 221 -9.69 -6.17 4.91
CA THR A 221 -10.87 -6.86 5.42
C THR A 221 -10.49 -8.32 5.71
N PRO A 222 -10.60 -8.80 6.97
CA PRO A 222 -10.42 -10.22 7.28
C PRO A 222 -11.35 -11.09 6.45
N LEU A 223 -10.91 -12.31 6.12
CA LEU A 223 -11.68 -13.21 5.26
C LEU A 223 -13.08 -13.50 5.83
N GLU A 224 -13.21 -13.65 7.15
CA GLU A 224 -14.48 -13.90 7.81
C GLU A 224 -15.48 -12.75 7.59
N ASP A 225 -15.00 -11.51 7.65
CA ASP A 225 -15.83 -10.33 7.45
C ASP A 225 -16.20 -10.15 5.99
N ALA A 226 -15.26 -10.43 5.06
CA ALA A 226 -15.55 -10.43 3.62
C ALA A 226 -16.64 -11.45 3.27
N VAL A 227 -16.56 -12.69 3.81
CA VAL A 227 -17.58 -13.72 3.61
C VAL A 227 -18.92 -13.28 4.20
N ARG A 228 -18.93 -12.68 5.41
CA ARG A 228 -20.15 -12.14 6.02
C ARG A 228 -20.81 -11.07 5.14
N GLN A 229 -20.02 -10.15 4.59
CA GLN A 229 -20.53 -9.09 3.71
C GLN A 229 -21.18 -9.68 2.45
N ILE A 230 -20.52 -10.65 1.81
CA ILE A 230 -21.05 -11.38 0.64
C ILE A 230 -22.37 -12.08 0.98
N CYS A 231 -22.43 -12.82 2.09
CA CYS A 231 -23.64 -13.52 2.52
C CYS A 231 -24.80 -12.57 2.85
N LEU A 232 -24.51 -11.34 3.26
CA LEU A 232 -25.50 -10.31 3.56
C LEU A 232 -25.92 -9.49 2.32
N GLY A 233 -25.39 -9.81 1.13
CA GLY A 233 -25.65 -9.05 -0.09
C GLY A 233 -25.11 -7.62 -0.06
N LYS A 234 -24.19 -7.32 0.87
CA LYS A 234 -23.48 -6.05 0.93
C LYS A 234 -22.19 -6.21 0.15
N GLU A 235 -21.95 -5.37 -0.86
CA GLU A 235 -20.63 -5.33 -1.46
C GLU A 235 -19.61 -4.90 -0.40
N PRO A 236 -18.42 -5.54 -0.33
CA PRO A 236 -17.35 -5.11 0.55
C PRO A 236 -16.92 -3.70 0.15
N THR A 237 -17.38 -2.70 0.87
CA THR A 237 -16.98 -1.31 0.70
C THR A 237 -15.64 -1.11 1.41
N ALA A 238 -14.62 -0.65 0.67
CA ALA A 238 -13.42 -0.10 1.29
C ALA A 238 -13.86 1.00 2.28
N SER A 239 -13.50 0.81 3.56
CA SER A 239 -13.88 1.73 4.64
C SER A 239 -12.99 2.96 4.63
#